data_AF-A0A1W9MW18-F1
#
_entry.id   AF-A0A1W9MW18-F1
#
_cell.length_a   1.000
_cell.length_b   1.000
_cell.length_c   1.000
_cell.angle_alpha   90.00
_cell.angle_beta   90.00
_cell.angle_gamma   90.00
#
_symmetry.space_group_name_H-M   'P 1'
#
loop_
_entity.id
_entity.type
_entity.pdbx_description
1 polymer ?
#
loop_
_entity_poly.entity_id
_entity_poly.type
_entity_poly.pdbx_seq_one_letter_code
_entity_poly.pdbx_strand_id
1 'polypeptide(L)' 'AEAELKKVCSPIGLDIGAESPEEIAVSIAAELIKVRARNLMHNKNSRKQRG' A
#
# COMPACT_ATOMS: atom_id res chain seq x y z
N ALA A 1 -3.45 -21.19 -4.96
CA ALA A 1 -2.85 -20.33 -5.99
C ALA A 1 -3.58 -18.99 -6.09
N GLU A 2 -4.89 -18.97 -6.36
CA GLU A 2 -5.66 -17.72 -6.59
C GLU A 2 -5.69 -16.75 -5.40
N ALA A 3 -5.73 -17.26 -4.16
CA ALA A 3 -5.74 -16.42 -2.95
C ALA A 3 -4.43 -15.61 -2.76
N GLU A 4 -3.29 -16.14 -3.24
CA GLU A 4 -2.01 -15.44 -3.18
C GLU A 4 -1.94 -14.34 -4.25
N LEU A 5 -2.50 -14.58 -5.44
CA LEU A 5 -2.59 -13.60 -6.51
C LEU A 5 -3.41 -12.37 -6.11
N LYS A 6 -4.46 -12.54 -5.29
CA LYS A 6 -5.25 -11.41 -4.75
C LYS A 6 -4.45 -10.44 -3.87
N LYS A 7 -3.26 -10.84 -3.39
CA LYS A 7 -2.37 -9.99 -2.59
C LYS A 7 -1.38 -9.20 -3.45
N VAL A 8 -1.29 -9.50 -4.75
CA VAL A 8 -0.38 -8.84 -5.68
C VAL A 8 -1.03 -7.57 -6.23
N CYS A 9 -0.34 -6.44 -6.13
CA CYS A 9 -0.67 -5.21 -6.84
C CYS A 9 0.15 -5.12 -8.12
N SER A 10 -0.51 -4.84 -9.24
CA SER A 10 0.13 -4.53 -10.52
C SER A 10 -0.79 -3.63 -11.35
N PRO A 11 -0.29 -2.51 -11.92
CA PRO A 11 1.07 -1.96 -11.80
C PRO A 11 1.42 -1.54 -10.36
N ILE A 12 2.71 -1.51 -10.01
CA ILE A 12 3.20 -1.07 -8.70
C ILE A 12 3.52 0.42 -8.71
N GLY A 13 3.27 1.08 -7.59
CA GLY A 13 3.49 2.49 -7.38
C GLY A 13 2.19 3.29 -7.42
N LEU A 14 2.21 4.44 -6.74
CA LEU A 14 1.16 5.44 -6.91
C LEU A 14 1.26 6.15 -8.26
N ASP A 15 0.11 6.46 -8.85
CA ASP A 15 0.04 7.23 -10.08
C ASP A 15 0.45 8.69 -9.82
N ILE A 16 1.73 8.98 -10.11
CA ILE A 16 2.35 10.31 -9.97
C ILE A 16 2.94 10.82 -11.29
N GLY A 17 2.73 10.10 -12.41
CA GLY A 17 3.39 10.40 -13.68
C GLY A 17 4.90 10.16 -13.67
N ALA A 18 5.37 9.12 -12.97
CA ALA A 18 6.80 8.82 -12.85
C ALA A 18 7.40 8.32 -14.19
N GLU A 19 8.53 8.89 -14.60
CA GLU A 19 9.24 8.50 -15.84
C GLU A 19 10.70 8.10 -15.54
N SER A 20 11.36 8.80 -14.63
CA SER A 20 12.73 8.50 -14.20
C SER A 20 12.77 7.38 -13.13
N PRO A 21 13.91 6.66 -13.00
CA PRO A 21 14.09 5.66 -11.96
C PRO A 21 13.83 6.19 -10.53
N GLU A 22 14.24 7.42 -10.27
CA GLU A 22 14.07 8.09 -8.98
C GLU A 22 12.60 8.36 -8.67
N GLU A 23 11.83 8.83 -9.66
CA GLU A 23 10.38 9.02 -9.53
C GLU A 23 9.64 7.70 -9.33
N ILE A 24 10.03 6.66 -10.07
CA ILE A 24 9.48 5.31 -9.92
C ILE A 24 9.74 4.80 -8.49
N ALA A 25 10.95 5.01 -7.95
CA ALA A 25 11.28 4.62 -6.58
C ALA A 25 10.41 5.35 -5.54
N VAL A 26 10.18 6.65 -5.71
CA VAL A 26 9.29 7.44 -4.85
C VAL A 26 7.85 6.93 -4.93
N SER A 27 7.34 6.65 -6.14
CA SER A 27 6.01 6.11 -6.38
C SER A 27 5.78 4.78 -5.64
N ILE A 28 6.76 3.85 -5.71
CA ILE A 28 6.71 2.56 -5.02
C ILE A 28 6.76 2.75 -3.50
N ALA A 29 7.69 3.56 -2.99
CA ALA A 29 7.82 3.82 -1.56
C ALA A 29 6.52 4.41 -0.97
N ALA A 30 5.87 5.32 -1.71
CA ALA A 30 4.62 5.92 -1.31
C ALA A 30 3.47 4.89 -1.22
N GLU A 31 3.38 3.93 -2.16
CA GLU A 31 2.40 2.84 -2.07
C GLU A 31 2.63 1.96 -0.84
N LEU A 32 3.87 1.59 -0.54
CA LEU A 32 4.22 0.79 0.66
C LEU A 32 3.80 1.50 1.95
N ILE A 33 4.04 2.82 2.04
CA ILE A 33 3.63 3.64 3.18
C ILE A 33 2.11 3.66 3.29
N LYS A 34 1.37 3.85 2.18
CA LYS A 34 -0.10 3.85 2.14
C LYS A 34 -0.67 2.55 2.68
N VAL A 35 -0.17 1.40 2.23
CA VAL A 35 -0.61 0.07 2.71
C VAL A 35 -0.32 -0.11 4.20
N ARG A 36 0.89 0.27 4.65
CA ARG A 36 1.27 0.20 6.07
C ARG A 36 0.34 1.06 6.94
N ALA A 37 0.11 2.31 6.53
CA ALA A 37 -0.75 3.25 7.25
C ALA A 37 -2.19 2.73 7.33
N ARG A 38 -2.74 2.23 6.21
CA ARG A 38 -4.06 1.60 6.17
C ARG A 38 -4.17 0.47 7.18
N ASN A 39 -3.19 -0.42 7.26
CA ASN A 39 -3.21 -1.55 8.21
C ASN A 39 -3.15 -1.09 9.67
N LEU A 40 -2.35 -0.06 9.98
CA LEU A 40 -2.32 0.53 11.32
C LEU A 40 -3.67 1.14 11.72
N MET A 41 -4.36 1.81 10.81
CA MET A 41 -5.69 2.39 11.05
C MET A 41 -6.75 1.31 11.29
N HIS A 42 -6.77 0.25 10.48
CA HIS A 42 -7.69 -0.88 10.69
C HIS A 42 -7.51 -1.48 12.09
N ASN A 43 -6.26 -1.72 12.50
CA ASN A 43 -5.97 -2.29 13.81
C ASN A 43 -6.40 -1.36 14.97
N LYS A 44 -6.17 -0.04 14.84
CA LYS A 44 -6.64 0.94 15.84
C LYS A 44 -8.17 0.94 15.96
N ASN A 45 -8.88 0.90 14.84
CA ASN A 45 -10.35 0.86 14.82
C ASN A 45 -10.89 -0.42 15.48
N SER A 46 -10.26 -1.58 15.24
CA SER A 46 -10.64 -2.85 15.88
C SER A 46 -10.43 -2.85 17.39
N ARG A 47 -9.45 -2.10 17.90
CA ARG A 47 -9.22 -1.95 19.34
C ARG A 47 -10.24 -1.02 20.00
N LYS A 48 -10.66 0.03 19.32
CA LYS A 48 -11.63 1.01 19.85
C LYS A 48 -13.05 0.44 19.98
N GLN A 49 -13.43 -0.54 19.16
CA GLN A 49 -14.75 -1.19 19.21
C GLN A 49 -14.88 -2.28 20.29
N ARG A 50 -13.79 -2.65 20.97
CA ARG A 50 -13.75 -3.71 21.98
C ARG A 50 -13.77 -3.21 23.43
N GLY A 51 -13.80 -1.90 23.65
CA GLY A 51 -13.98 -1.27 24.96
C GLY A 51 -15.27 -0.50 24.98
#